data_AF-A0A1R3IZB2-F1
#
_entry.id   AF-A0A1R3IZB2-F1
#
_cell.length_a   1.000
_cell.length_b   1.000
_cell.length_c   1.000
_cell.angle_alpha   90.00
_cell.angle_beta   90.00
_cell.angle_gamma   90.00
#
_symmetry.space_group_name_H-M   'P 1'
#
loop_
_entity.id
_entity.type
_entity.pdbx_description
1 polymer ?
#
loop_
_entity_poly.entity_id
_entity_poly.type
_entity_poly.pdbx_seq_one_letter_code
_entity_poly.pdbx_strand_id
1 'polypeptide(L)'
;MAMVESSPQKPNYLIPPLSPPPPSPPPPPPLEPSPPSPKPNPFLSLLSHRPTLRVTSEFDSDSRVFFHKVSCKLFDNLAKLKLSFANNSKREISDPQLALTSKYLSIHYDPEEQNALIKSSFDVGPRLLFKAAHDVKAQQGEVAMTALAAPGYAVELSSPVPYAGLPKATFRFPMGEVSLEEREEEDVPRTLSIDGILKGQFLNGVCAAIYKDEELKLRYSYKDGAMAFIPSISLPSNAASFAFKRRFNPSNKLSYWYNLDSNYWSAVYKHTYEKDFKFKAGYDSEVRLGWASLWIGDENGKAKTAPMKMKVQFMLQVPQDDIKSSVLMFRVKKRWDIL
;
A
#
# COMPACT_ATOMS: atom_id res chain seq x y z
N MET A 1 42.19 -8.13 90.07
CA MET A 1 40.79 -8.49 89.82
C MET A 1 40.77 -9.29 88.52
N ALA A 2 40.37 -10.56 88.59
CA ALA A 2 40.35 -11.63 87.55
C ALA A 2 41.70 -11.98 86.90
N MET A 3 42.39 -13.12 87.13
CA MET A 3 42.05 -14.56 87.10
C MET A 3 41.48 -15.01 85.75
N VAL A 4 41.87 -16.12 85.11
CA VAL A 4 42.99 -17.06 85.20
C VAL A 4 42.89 -17.86 83.89
N GLU A 5 44.02 -18.19 83.30
CA GLU A 5 44.11 -19.17 82.21
C GLU A 5 44.04 -20.58 82.80
N SER A 6 43.21 -21.46 82.23
CA SER A 6 43.49 -22.91 82.23
C SER A 6 42.45 -23.67 81.41
N SER A 7 42.94 -24.38 80.40
CA SER A 7 42.28 -25.59 79.89
C SER A 7 42.73 -26.77 80.75
N PRO A 8 41.85 -27.73 81.05
CA PRO A 8 42.34 -29.09 81.28
C PRO A 8 41.61 -30.17 80.47
N GLN A 9 42.44 -31.13 80.07
CA GLN A 9 42.14 -32.42 79.48
C GLN A 9 41.25 -33.32 80.37
N LYS A 10 40.56 -34.22 79.67
CA LYS A 10 39.69 -35.35 80.08
C LYS A 10 40.24 -36.23 81.22
N PRO A 11 39.37 -37.01 81.89
CA PRO A 11 39.44 -38.46 81.61
C PRO A 11 38.10 -39.22 81.55
N ASN A 12 38.22 -40.38 80.90
CA ASN A 12 37.24 -41.38 80.49
C ASN A 12 36.32 -41.96 81.57
N TYR A 13 35.07 -42.22 81.19
CA TYR A 13 34.34 -43.40 81.63
C TYR A 13 33.70 -44.13 80.43
N LEU A 14 33.84 -45.46 80.44
CA LEU A 14 33.45 -46.41 79.41
C LEU A 14 31.98 -46.87 79.55
N ILE A 15 31.22 -46.75 78.43
CA ILE A 15 30.21 -47.67 77.82
C ILE A 15 28.87 -47.95 78.56
N PRO A 16 27.71 -47.89 77.85
CA PRO A 16 27.05 -49.12 77.34
C PRO A 16 26.69 -49.05 75.83
N PRO A 17 26.54 -50.20 75.14
CA PRO A 17 26.23 -50.25 73.71
C PRO A 17 24.76 -49.91 73.42
N LEU A 18 24.51 -49.07 72.41
CA LEU A 18 23.17 -48.79 71.89
C LEU A 18 22.74 -49.88 70.89
N SER A 19 21.55 -50.42 71.11
CA SER A 19 20.84 -51.38 70.26
C SER A 19 20.67 -50.86 68.82
N PRO A 20 20.74 -51.71 67.79
CA PRO A 20 20.53 -51.27 66.42
C PRO A 20 19.05 -50.88 66.17
N PRO A 21 18.79 -49.86 65.33
CA PRO A 21 17.44 -49.40 65.00
C PRO A 21 16.70 -50.39 64.09
N PRO A 22 15.35 -50.38 64.10
CA PRO A 22 14.54 -51.27 63.27
C PRO A 22 14.69 -50.96 61.77
N PRO A 23 14.50 -51.97 60.89
CA PRO A 23 14.68 -51.82 59.45
C PRO A 23 13.61 -50.93 58.81
N SER A 24 14.04 -50.12 57.85
CA SER A 24 13.21 -49.22 57.05
C SER A 24 12.17 -49.97 56.22
N PRO A 25 10.95 -49.43 56.02
CA PRO A 25 9.97 -50.04 55.11
C PRO A 25 10.45 -49.95 53.64
N PRO A 26 10.06 -50.92 52.80
CA PRO A 26 10.47 -50.96 51.41
C PRO A 26 9.86 -49.80 50.58
N PRO A 27 10.54 -49.36 49.52
CA PRO A 27 10.07 -48.27 48.67
C PRO A 27 8.80 -48.64 47.89
N PRO A 28 7.92 -47.67 47.59
CA PRO A 28 6.73 -47.90 46.78
C PRO A 28 7.10 -48.31 45.34
N PRO A 29 6.25 -49.10 44.66
CA PRO A 29 6.49 -49.53 43.29
C PRO A 29 6.52 -48.34 42.31
N PRO A 30 7.21 -48.46 41.18
CA PRO A 30 7.28 -47.39 40.17
C PRO A 30 5.88 -47.10 39.60
N LEU A 31 5.52 -45.81 39.53
CA LEU A 31 4.34 -45.35 38.81
C LEU A 31 4.49 -45.73 37.32
N GLU A 32 3.50 -46.42 36.77
CA GLU A 32 3.42 -46.68 35.34
C GLU A 32 3.45 -45.35 34.54
N PRO A 33 4.15 -45.29 33.40
CA PRO A 33 4.15 -44.11 32.56
C PRO A 33 2.74 -43.83 32.05
N SER A 34 2.26 -42.62 32.29
CA SER A 34 0.99 -42.13 31.76
C SER A 34 0.96 -42.26 30.23
N PRO A 35 -0.19 -42.65 29.63
CA PRO A 35 -0.29 -42.80 28.19
C PRO A 35 0.06 -41.49 27.47
N PRO A 36 0.75 -41.54 26.33
CA PRO A 36 1.12 -40.34 25.59
C PRO A 36 -0.14 -39.56 25.22
N SER A 37 -0.16 -38.28 25.55
CA SER A 37 -1.24 -37.37 25.16
C SER A 37 -1.43 -37.43 23.65
N PRO A 38 -2.67 -37.49 23.13
CA PRO A 38 -2.90 -37.49 21.69
C PRO A 38 -2.26 -36.23 21.08
N LYS A 39 -1.41 -36.43 20.07
CA LYS A 39 -0.78 -35.33 19.33
C LYS A 39 -1.89 -34.43 18.78
N PRO A 40 -1.83 -33.10 18.97
CA PRO A 40 -2.85 -32.21 18.42
C PRO A 40 -2.95 -32.40 16.92
N ASN A 41 -4.15 -32.65 16.40
CA ASN A 41 -4.38 -32.68 14.96
C ASN A 41 -4.01 -31.29 14.39
N PRO A 42 -3.03 -31.18 13.48
CA PRO A 42 -2.59 -29.89 12.93
C PRO A 42 -3.72 -29.14 12.20
N PHE A 43 -4.72 -29.87 11.71
CA PHE A 43 -5.94 -29.31 11.10
C PHE A 43 -6.89 -28.65 12.10
N LEU A 44 -6.92 -29.09 13.36
CA LEU A 44 -7.76 -28.48 14.40
C LEU A 44 -7.07 -27.28 15.07
N SER A 45 -5.73 -27.25 15.12
CA SER A 45 -4.98 -26.07 15.58
C SER A 45 -5.07 -24.87 14.61
N LEU A 46 -5.30 -25.12 13.32
CA LEU A 46 -5.59 -24.09 12.32
C LEU A 46 -6.94 -23.38 12.57
N LEU A 47 -7.89 -24.05 13.24
CA LEU A 47 -9.21 -23.52 13.57
C LEU A 47 -9.24 -22.83 14.95
N SER A 48 -8.27 -23.11 15.84
CA SER A 48 -8.24 -22.53 17.19
C SER A 48 -7.72 -21.08 17.24
N HIS A 49 -7.02 -20.61 16.20
CA HIS A 49 -6.65 -19.20 16.09
C HIS A 49 -7.80 -18.41 15.48
N ARG A 50 -8.54 -17.66 16.31
CA ARG A 50 -9.52 -16.68 15.81
C ARG A 50 -8.79 -15.72 14.87
N PRO A 51 -9.19 -15.64 13.60
CA PRO A 51 -8.50 -14.80 12.65
C PRO A 51 -8.83 -13.33 12.95
N THR A 52 -7.80 -12.50 13.03
CA THR A 52 -7.95 -11.09 13.41
C THR A 52 -8.84 -10.36 12.41
N LEU A 53 -9.98 -9.85 12.89
CA LEU A 53 -10.95 -9.12 12.08
C LEU A 53 -10.54 -7.65 12.03
N ARG A 54 -10.41 -7.11 10.82
CA ARG A 54 -10.13 -5.69 10.61
C ARG A 54 -11.34 -5.01 10.01
N VAL A 55 -11.79 -3.95 10.68
CA VAL A 55 -12.84 -3.06 10.19
C VAL A 55 -12.22 -1.71 9.85
N THR A 56 -12.59 -1.13 8.73
CA THR A 56 -12.24 0.22 8.33
C THR A 56 -13.50 0.93 7.86
N SER A 57 -13.73 2.13 8.37
CA SER A 57 -14.83 3.00 7.96
C SER A 57 -14.23 4.30 7.45
N GLU A 58 -14.75 4.79 6.34
CA GLU A 58 -14.32 6.02 5.70
C GLU A 58 -15.55 6.84 5.34
N PHE A 59 -15.60 8.09 5.77
CA PHE A 59 -16.63 9.03 5.38
C PHE A 59 -16.03 10.08 4.46
N ASP A 60 -16.74 10.40 3.39
CA ASP A 60 -16.44 11.49 2.47
C ASP A 60 -17.61 12.47 2.43
N SER A 61 -17.37 13.73 2.80
CA SER A 61 -18.41 14.76 2.83
C SER A 61 -18.89 15.17 1.44
N ASP A 62 -18.04 15.01 0.42
CA ASP A 62 -18.35 15.44 -0.95
C ASP A 62 -19.42 14.51 -1.55
N SER A 63 -19.18 13.19 -1.51
CA SER A 63 -20.17 12.21 -1.93
C SER A 63 -21.27 11.95 -0.89
N ARG A 64 -21.07 12.35 0.37
CA ARG A 64 -21.94 12.05 1.53
C ARG A 64 -22.16 10.54 1.72
N VAL A 65 -21.11 9.75 1.49
CA VAL A 65 -21.14 8.29 1.56
C VAL A 65 -20.18 7.79 2.65
N PHE A 66 -20.62 6.77 3.39
CA PHE A 66 -19.77 5.96 4.24
C PHE A 66 -19.32 4.71 3.48
N PHE A 67 -18.01 4.51 3.36
CA PHE A 67 -17.41 3.30 2.82
C PHE A 67 -16.91 2.43 3.96
N HIS A 68 -17.43 1.20 4.04
CA HIS A 68 -17.06 0.22 5.03
C HIS A 68 -16.26 -0.91 4.39
N LYS A 69 -15.25 -1.38 5.11
CA LYS A 69 -14.39 -2.48 4.70
C LYS A 69 -14.12 -3.38 5.88
N VAL A 70 -14.60 -4.61 5.78
CA VAL A 70 -14.34 -5.67 6.74
C VAL A 70 -13.38 -6.65 6.08
N SER A 71 -12.33 -7.07 6.77
CA SER A 71 -11.39 -8.04 6.21
C SER A 71 -10.81 -8.95 7.27
N CYS A 72 -10.59 -10.19 6.89
CA CYS A 72 -10.11 -11.24 7.75
C CYS A 72 -9.02 -12.01 7.00
N LYS A 73 -7.98 -12.45 7.71
CA LYS A 73 -6.95 -13.31 7.12
C LYS A 73 -7.27 -14.76 7.44
N LEU A 74 -7.17 -15.62 6.46
CA LEU A 74 -7.50 -17.05 6.56
C LEU A 74 -6.22 -17.88 6.43
N PHE A 75 -6.24 -19.10 6.97
CA PHE A 75 -5.19 -20.10 6.82
C PHE A 75 -3.78 -19.55 7.12
N ASP A 76 -3.54 -19.08 8.35
CA ASP A 76 -2.23 -18.53 8.77
C ASP A 76 -1.66 -17.44 7.84
N ASN A 77 -2.54 -16.56 7.34
CA ASN A 77 -2.22 -15.46 6.42
C ASN A 77 -1.97 -15.87 4.95
N LEU A 78 -2.29 -17.11 4.55
CA LEU A 78 -2.19 -17.54 3.15
C LEU A 78 -3.25 -16.90 2.24
N ALA A 79 -4.41 -16.57 2.80
CA ALA A 79 -5.47 -15.89 2.09
C ALA A 79 -6.08 -14.75 2.92
N LYS A 80 -6.82 -13.88 2.24
CA LYS A 80 -7.53 -12.77 2.84
C LYS A 80 -8.91 -12.65 2.23
N LEU A 81 -9.92 -12.67 3.09
CA LEU A 81 -11.29 -12.33 2.75
C LEU A 81 -11.53 -10.84 3.03
N LYS A 82 -12.19 -10.14 2.12
CA LYS A 82 -12.53 -8.72 2.21
C LYS A 82 -13.98 -8.52 1.77
N LEU A 83 -14.79 -7.95 2.64
CA LEU A 83 -16.12 -7.45 2.34
C LEU A 83 -16.05 -5.92 2.26
N SER A 84 -16.71 -5.31 1.28
CA SER A 84 -16.81 -3.85 1.17
C SER A 84 -18.20 -3.45 0.75
N PHE A 85 -18.74 -2.43 1.38
CA PHE A 85 -20.08 -1.91 1.10
C PHE A 85 -20.09 -0.42 1.43
N ALA A 86 -21.03 0.30 0.84
CA ALA A 86 -21.23 1.72 1.04
C ALA A 86 -22.61 1.99 1.66
N ASN A 87 -22.75 3.11 2.36
CA ASN A 87 -24.03 3.61 2.84
C ASN A 87 -24.15 5.10 2.49
N ASN A 88 -25.27 5.50 1.89
CA ASN A 88 -25.55 6.88 1.51
C ASN A 88 -26.27 7.68 2.62
N SER A 89 -26.57 8.95 2.34
CA SER A 89 -27.26 9.84 3.28
C SER A 89 -28.69 9.40 3.65
N LYS A 90 -29.32 8.54 2.83
CA LYS A 90 -30.65 7.98 3.05
C LYS A 90 -30.63 6.68 3.86
N ARG A 91 -29.46 6.25 4.32
CA ARG A 91 -29.23 4.96 5.01
C ARG A 91 -29.38 3.73 4.12
N GLU A 92 -29.41 3.92 2.80
CA GLU A 92 -29.45 2.81 1.85
C GLU A 92 -28.04 2.20 1.76
N ILE A 93 -27.98 0.88 1.88
CA ILE A 93 -26.73 0.11 1.84
C ILE A 93 -26.54 -0.41 0.43
N SER A 94 -25.37 -0.17 -0.16
CA SER A 94 -25.02 -0.73 -1.47
C SER A 94 -24.86 -2.24 -1.38
N ASP A 95 -25.00 -2.91 -2.52
CA ASP A 95 -24.67 -4.33 -2.59
C ASP A 95 -23.20 -4.56 -2.18
N PRO A 96 -22.93 -5.61 -1.37
CA PRO A 96 -21.63 -5.80 -0.78
C PRO A 96 -20.67 -6.51 -1.75
N GLN A 97 -19.56 -5.85 -2.09
CA GLN A 97 -18.48 -6.45 -2.85
C GLN A 97 -17.65 -7.42 -2.00
N LEU A 98 -17.46 -8.63 -2.50
CA LEU A 98 -16.67 -9.67 -1.86
C LEU A 98 -15.34 -9.85 -2.62
N ALA A 99 -14.24 -9.97 -1.89
CA ALA A 99 -12.95 -10.31 -2.49
C ALA A 99 -12.20 -11.34 -1.66
N LEU A 100 -11.71 -12.38 -2.33
CA LEU A 100 -10.80 -13.38 -1.80
C LEU A 100 -9.44 -13.21 -2.49
N THR A 101 -8.40 -12.87 -1.73
CA THR A 101 -7.06 -12.66 -2.28
C THR A 101 -6.07 -13.61 -1.61
N SER A 102 -5.30 -14.33 -2.42
CA SER A 102 -4.18 -15.18 -2.04
C SER A 102 -2.92 -14.77 -2.79
N LYS A 103 -1.83 -15.52 -2.66
CA LYS A 103 -0.57 -15.27 -3.39
C LYS A 103 -0.75 -15.38 -4.91
N TYR A 104 -1.48 -16.39 -5.39
CA TYR A 104 -1.55 -16.73 -6.81
C TYR A 104 -2.91 -16.47 -7.45
N LEU A 105 -3.95 -16.25 -6.64
CA LEU A 105 -5.33 -16.09 -7.08
C LEU A 105 -6.00 -14.95 -6.31
N SER A 106 -6.68 -14.05 -7.03
CA SER A 106 -7.56 -13.04 -6.46
C SER A 106 -8.90 -13.07 -7.18
N ILE A 107 -9.98 -13.24 -6.43
CA ILE A 107 -11.35 -13.22 -6.93
C ILE A 107 -12.04 -12.00 -6.36
N HIS A 108 -12.66 -11.20 -7.22
CA HIS A 108 -13.48 -10.05 -6.85
C HIS A 108 -14.87 -10.29 -7.39
N TYR A 109 -15.85 -10.47 -6.50
CA TYR A 109 -17.24 -10.69 -6.85
C TYR A 109 -18.05 -9.44 -6.52
N ASP A 110 -18.79 -8.97 -7.51
CA ASP A 110 -19.76 -7.89 -7.40
C ASP A 110 -21.18 -8.46 -7.55
N PRO A 111 -21.98 -8.53 -6.47
CA PRO A 111 -23.35 -9.02 -6.55
C PRO A 111 -24.28 -8.14 -7.39
N GLU A 112 -24.06 -6.82 -7.43
CA GLU A 112 -24.90 -5.87 -8.18
C GLU A 112 -24.81 -6.17 -9.67
N GLU A 113 -23.57 -6.33 -10.16
CA GLU A 113 -23.32 -6.70 -11.55
C GLU A 113 -23.54 -8.19 -11.81
N GLN A 114 -23.70 -9.02 -10.78
CA GLN A 114 -23.64 -10.49 -10.88
C GLN A 114 -22.39 -10.97 -11.62
N ASN A 115 -21.26 -10.32 -11.35
CA ASN A 115 -20.02 -10.50 -12.07
C ASN A 115 -18.87 -10.88 -11.13
N ALA A 116 -17.91 -11.65 -11.65
CA ALA A 116 -16.68 -12.00 -10.97
C ALA A 116 -15.47 -11.65 -11.84
N LEU A 117 -14.54 -10.89 -11.28
CA LEU A 117 -13.22 -10.66 -11.84
C LEU A 117 -12.20 -11.59 -11.17
N ILE A 118 -11.69 -12.53 -11.95
CA ILE A 118 -10.72 -13.54 -11.53
C ILE A 118 -9.34 -13.11 -12.02
N LYS A 119 -8.38 -13.01 -11.11
CA LYS A 119 -6.97 -12.69 -11.42
C LYS A 119 -6.07 -13.80 -10.92
N SER A 120 -5.20 -14.29 -11.78
CA SER A 120 -4.16 -15.26 -11.42
C SER A 120 -2.78 -14.71 -11.78
N SER A 121 -1.78 -15.10 -10.98
CA SER A 121 -0.38 -14.74 -11.22
C SER A 121 0.50 -15.85 -10.68
N PHE A 122 1.40 -16.38 -11.50
CA PHE A 122 2.35 -17.42 -11.07
C PHE A 122 3.65 -17.36 -11.86
N ASP A 123 4.73 -17.75 -11.19
CA ASP A 123 6.06 -17.83 -11.79
C ASP A 123 6.15 -19.15 -12.56
N VAL A 124 6.37 -19.07 -13.89
CA VAL A 124 6.55 -20.25 -14.76
C VAL A 124 8.00 -20.72 -14.73
N GLY A 125 8.92 -19.83 -14.38
CA GLY A 125 10.34 -20.09 -14.21
C GLY A 125 11.04 -18.92 -13.51
N PRO A 126 12.37 -18.96 -13.35
CA PRO A 126 13.10 -17.95 -12.58
C PRO A 126 13.04 -16.54 -13.16
N ARG A 127 12.61 -16.39 -14.42
CA ARG A 127 12.57 -15.12 -15.17
C ARG A 127 11.27 -14.91 -15.95
N LEU A 128 10.27 -15.75 -15.75
CA LEU A 128 9.01 -15.71 -16.49
C LEU A 128 7.84 -15.65 -15.52
N LEU A 129 7.10 -14.55 -15.58
CA LEU A 129 5.89 -14.31 -14.80
C LEU A 129 4.68 -14.35 -15.73
N PHE A 130 3.72 -15.20 -15.42
CA PHE A 130 2.44 -15.25 -16.11
C PHE A 130 1.35 -14.59 -15.27
N LYS A 131 0.50 -13.80 -15.91
CA LYS A 131 -0.69 -13.18 -15.32
C LYS A 131 -1.88 -13.42 -16.23
N ALA A 132 -3.03 -13.69 -15.62
CA ALA A 132 -4.30 -13.69 -16.33
C ALA A 132 -5.35 -12.96 -15.52
N ALA A 133 -6.17 -12.16 -16.18
CA ALA A 133 -7.36 -11.54 -15.63
C ALA A 133 -8.55 -11.92 -16.50
N HIS A 134 -9.67 -12.29 -15.89
CA HIS A 134 -10.88 -12.68 -16.61
C HIS A 134 -12.12 -12.15 -15.91
N ASP A 135 -12.93 -11.43 -16.67
CA ASP A 135 -14.26 -10.96 -16.34
C ASP A 135 -15.29 -12.00 -16.80
N VAL A 136 -15.94 -12.64 -15.84
CA VAL A 136 -16.81 -13.80 -16.10
C VAL A 136 -18.07 -13.41 -16.87
N LYS A 137 -18.68 -12.25 -16.54
CA LYS A 137 -19.93 -11.81 -17.18
C LYS A 137 -19.70 -11.26 -18.57
N ALA A 138 -18.66 -10.44 -18.76
CA ALA A 138 -18.30 -9.91 -20.06
C ALA A 138 -17.69 -10.98 -20.98
N GLN A 139 -17.30 -12.14 -20.43
CA GLN A 139 -16.52 -13.17 -21.11
C GLN A 139 -15.23 -12.61 -21.74
N GLN A 140 -14.70 -11.55 -21.14
CA GLN A 140 -13.53 -10.82 -21.61
C GLN A 140 -12.41 -10.91 -20.58
N GLY A 141 -11.18 -10.68 -20.99
CA GLY A 141 -10.02 -10.82 -20.12
C GLY A 141 -8.74 -10.42 -20.81
N GLU A 142 -7.64 -10.58 -20.10
CA GLU A 142 -6.30 -10.30 -20.58
C GLU A 142 -5.35 -11.37 -20.03
N VAL A 143 -4.51 -11.91 -20.91
CA VAL A 143 -3.37 -12.74 -20.54
C VAL A 143 -2.10 -11.97 -20.81
N ALA A 144 -1.18 -11.98 -19.86
CA ALA A 144 0.09 -11.29 -19.96
C ALA A 144 1.24 -12.19 -19.52
N MET A 145 2.34 -12.14 -20.27
CA MET A 145 3.58 -12.82 -19.96
C MET A 145 4.70 -11.79 -19.87
N THR A 146 5.43 -11.79 -18.74
CA THR A 146 6.59 -10.93 -18.53
C THR A 146 7.86 -11.76 -18.45
N ALA A 147 8.81 -11.48 -19.35
CA ALA A 147 10.15 -12.05 -19.35
C ALA A 147 11.17 -11.05 -18.80
N LEU A 148 11.95 -11.47 -17.80
CA LEU A 148 13.03 -10.69 -17.19
C LEU A 148 14.37 -11.11 -17.79
N ALA A 149 15.01 -10.24 -18.57
CA ALA A 149 16.26 -10.58 -19.26
C ALA A 149 17.49 -10.31 -18.38
N ALA A 150 17.57 -9.12 -17.79
CA ALA A 150 18.66 -8.63 -16.95
C ALA A 150 18.13 -7.58 -15.96
N PRO A 151 18.90 -7.14 -14.95
CA PRO A 151 18.45 -6.09 -14.04
C PRO A 151 17.99 -4.83 -14.80
N GLY A 152 16.72 -4.47 -14.62
CA GLY A 152 16.10 -3.33 -15.30
C GLY A 152 15.63 -3.59 -16.74
N TYR A 153 15.85 -4.78 -17.30
CA TYR A 153 15.38 -5.17 -18.63
C TYR A 153 14.25 -6.20 -18.55
N ALA A 154 13.11 -5.88 -19.13
CA ALA A 154 11.96 -6.79 -19.19
C ALA A 154 11.18 -6.62 -20.50
N VAL A 155 10.57 -7.71 -20.98
CA VAL A 155 9.61 -7.68 -22.08
C VAL A 155 8.29 -8.21 -21.55
N GLU A 156 7.22 -7.45 -21.73
CA GLU A 156 5.86 -7.84 -21.36
C GLU A 156 5.02 -7.92 -22.64
N LEU A 157 4.41 -9.08 -22.88
CA LEU A 157 3.45 -9.30 -23.94
C LEU A 157 2.10 -9.52 -23.30
N SER A 158 1.09 -8.75 -23.69
CA SER A 158 -0.29 -8.98 -23.25
C SER A 158 -1.27 -9.05 -24.41
N SER A 159 -2.32 -9.85 -24.24
CA SER A 159 -3.34 -10.10 -25.25
C SER A 159 -4.71 -10.15 -24.57
N PRO A 160 -5.74 -9.56 -25.20
CA PRO A 160 -7.11 -9.76 -24.76
C PRO A 160 -7.56 -11.21 -24.97
N VAL A 161 -8.57 -11.63 -24.21
CA VAL A 161 -9.27 -12.91 -24.32
C VAL A 161 -10.78 -12.63 -24.34
N PRO A 162 -11.56 -13.02 -25.36
CA PRO A 162 -11.11 -13.70 -26.57
C PRO A 162 -10.13 -12.85 -27.37
N TYR A 163 -9.30 -13.53 -28.16
CA TYR A 163 -8.26 -12.87 -28.94
C TYR A 163 -8.86 -11.86 -29.92
N ALA A 164 -8.38 -10.62 -29.84
CA ALA A 164 -8.77 -9.52 -30.71
C ALA A 164 -7.55 -8.64 -30.98
N GLY A 165 -7.23 -8.42 -32.26
CA GLY A 165 -6.11 -7.57 -32.66
C GLY A 165 -4.73 -8.19 -32.41
N LEU A 166 -3.69 -7.36 -32.47
CA LEU A 166 -2.31 -7.71 -32.14
C LEU A 166 -2.06 -7.61 -30.63
N PRO A 167 -1.19 -8.46 -30.06
CA PRO A 167 -0.81 -8.34 -28.66
C PRO A 167 -0.05 -7.05 -28.40
N LYS A 168 -0.32 -6.43 -27.25
CA LYS A 168 0.45 -5.31 -26.72
C LYS A 168 1.84 -5.80 -26.33
N ALA A 169 2.87 -5.11 -26.80
CA ALA A 169 4.26 -5.40 -26.47
C ALA A 169 4.90 -4.22 -25.73
N THR A 170 5.41 -4.45 -24.53
CA THR A 170 6.10 -3.44 -23.71
C THR A 170 7.53 -3.86 -23.44
N PHE A 171 8.48 -3.06 -23.88
CA PHE A 171 9.91 -3.22 -23.64
C PHE A 171 10.35 -2.25 -22.54
N ARG A 172 10.81 -2.78 -21.42
CA ARG A 172 11.37 -2.01 -20.29
C ARG A 172 12.88 -2.15 -20.28
N PHE A 173 13.58 -1.05 -20.04
CA PHE A 173 15.02 -0.98 -19.90
C PHE A 173 15.38 0.03 -18.79
N PRO A 174 16.62 0.06 -18.25
CA PRO A 174 16.94 0.86 -17.07
C PRO A 174 16.59 2.35 -17.19
N MET A 175 16.68 2.88 -18.40
CA MET A 175 16.48 4.28 -18.73
C MET A 175 15.06 4.60 -19.21
N GLY A 176 14.15 3.63 -19.33
CA GLY A 176 12.88 3.89 -19.98
C GLY A 176 12.01 2.67 -20.27
N GLU A 177 10.90 2.93 -20.95
CA GLU A 177 10.05 1.89 -21.52
C GLU A 177 9.43 2.34 -22.84
N VAL A 178 9.14 1.40 -23.71
CA VAL A 178 8.44 1.60 -24.99
C VAL A 178 7.34 0.55 -25.09
N SER A 179 6.14 0.98 -25.40
CA SER A 179 4.96 0.15 -25.59
C SER A 179 4.43 0.30 -27.01
N LEU A 180 4.09 -0.81 -27.65
CA LEU A 180 3.40 -0.89 -28.91
C LEU A 180 2.04 -1.56 -28.65
N GLU A 181 0.96 -0.89 -29.02
CA GLU A 181 -0.40 -1.37 -28.85
C GLU A 181 -1.22 -1.06 -30.09
N GLU A 182 -2.23 -1.87 -30.37
CA GLU A 182 -3.21 -1.57 -31.42
C GLU A 182 -4.37 -0.80 -30.79
N ARG A 183 -4.62 0.43 -31.23
CA ARG A 183 -5.72 1.27 -30.76
C ARG A 183 -6.84 1.23 -31.80
N GLU A 184 -8.05 0.95 -31.33
CA GLU A 184 -9.28 1.07 -32.11
C GLU A 184 -9.94 2.41 -31.69
N GLU A 185 -9.98 3.38 -32.60
CA GLU A 185 -10.72 4.63 -32.42
C GLU A 185 -12.07 4.53 -33.14
N GLU A 186 -13.10 5.16 -32.59
CA GLU A 186 -14.51 4.99 -33.02
C GLU A 186 -14.74 5.24 -34.53
N ASP A 187 -13.87 6.01 -35.20
CA ASP A 187 -13.99 6.41 -36.61
C ASP A 187 -12.76 6.08 -37.50
N VAL A 188 -11.73 5.39 -36.99
CA VAL A 188 -10.47 5.10 -37.72
C VAL A 188 -10.13 3.61 -37.68
N PRO A 189 -9.70 2.99 -38.79
CA PRO A 189 -9.23 1.59 -38.77
C PRO A 189 -8.10 1.42 -37.75
N ARG A 190 -7.99 0.22 -37.17
CA ARG A 190 -7.00 -0.10 -36.14
C ARG A 190 -5.60 0.41 -36.47
N THR A 191 -5.14 1.38 -35.69
CA THR A 191 -3.81 1.98 -35.85
C THR A 191 -2.88 1.48 -34.76
N LEU A 192 -1.63 1.21 -35.13
CA LEU A 192 -0.57 0.94 -34.17
C LEU A 192 -0.19 2.23 -33.43
N SER A 193 -0.42 2.27 -32.12
CA SER A 193 0.04 3.33 -31.24
C SER A 193 1.38 2.96 -30.60
N ILE A 194 2.26 3.95 -30.51
CA ILE A 194 3.56 3.83 -29.84
C ILE A 194 3.55 4.80 -28.67
N ASP A 195 3.80 4.30 -27.47
CA ASP A 195 4.03 5.10 -26.28
C ASP A 195 5.45 4.84 -25.77
N GLY A 196 6.13 5.85 -25.26
CA GLY A 196 7.49 5.66 -24.79
C GLY A 196 7.97 6.73 -23.82
N ILE A 197 8.82 6.31 -22.89
CA ILE A 197 9.51 7.21 -21.97
C ILE A 197 10.99 6.86 -21.99
N LEU A 198 11.84 7.82 -22.34
CA LEU A 198 13.28 7.71 -22.24
C LEU A 198 13.81 8.76 -21.28
N LYS A 199 14.65 8.36 -20.32
CA LYS A 199 15.28 9.23 -19.33
C LYS A 199 16.78 9.07 -19.35
N GLY A 200 17.51 10.18 -19.24
CA GLY A 200 18.97 10.17 -19.19
C GLY A 200 19.49 11.24 -18.23
N GLN A 201 20.61 10.95 -17.57
CA GLN A 201 21.36 11.99 -16.86
C GLN A 201 22.02 12.91 -17.88
N PHE A 202 21.86 14.22 -17.70
CA PHE A 202 22.49 15.23 -18.54
C PHE A 202 22.87 16.43 -17.66
N LEU A 203 24.15 16.80 -17.67
CA LEU A 203 24.71 17.79 -16.73
C LEU A 203 24.34 17.44 -15.28
N ASN A 204 23.83 18.42 -14.52
CA ASN A 204 23.39 18.25 -13.13
C ASN A 204 21.89 17.91 -13.02
N GLY A 205 21.27 17.38 -14.07
CA GLY A 205 19.84 17.10 -14.12
C GLY A 205 19.49 15.81 -14.86
N VAL A 206 18.19 15.59 -15.01
CA VAL A 206 17.64 14.45 -15.76
C VAL A 206 16.83 14.97 -16.92
N CYS A 207 17.18 14.58 -18.14
CA CYS A 207 16.36 14.77 -19.33
C CYS A 207 15.38 13.61 -19.46
N ALA A 208 14.14 13.89 -19.83
CA ALA A 208 13.11 12.91 -20.12
C ALA A 208 12.40 13.27 -21.43
N ALA A 209 12.34 12.33 -22.36
CA ALA A 209 11.46 12.37 -23.52
C ALA A 209 10.29 11.43 -23.24
N ILE A 210 9.07 11.95 -23.31
CA ILE A 210 7.83 11.21 -23.07
C ILE A 210 6.99 11.36 -24.33
N TYR A 211 6.81 10.29 -25.08
CA TYR A 211 5.90 10.23 -26.22
C TYR A 211 4.65 9.48 -25.80
N LYS A 212 3.49 10.13 -25.93
CA LYS A 212 2.21 9.52 -25.60
C LYS A 212 1.10 10.21 -26.38
N ASP A 213 0.16 9.43 -26.93
CA ASP A 213 -1.02 9.97 -27.63
C ASP A 213 -0.61 11.02 -28.71
N GLU A 214 0.42 10.70 -29.51
CA GLU A 214 1.00 11.57 -30.55
C GLU A 214 1.67 12.87 -30.05
N GLU A 215 1.74 13.08 -28.73
CA GLU A 215 2.42 14.21 -28.12
C GLU A 215 3.83 13.81 -27.63
N LEU A 216 4.86 14.49 -28.14
CA LEU A 216 6.23 14.36 -27.60
C LEU A 216 6.51 15.48 -26.60
N LYS A 217 6.57 15.11 -25.31
CA LYS A 217 6.94 16.00 -24.22
C LYS A 217 8.41 15.82 -23.82
N LEU A 218 9.20 16.86 -24.05
CA LEU A 218 10.57 16.96 -23.59
C LEU A 218 10.61 17.70 -22.25
N ARG A 219 11.28 17.12 -21.26
CA ARG A 219 11.34 17.66 -19.91
C ARG A 219 12.75 17.54 -19.35
N TYR A 220 13.32 18.67 -18.94
CA TYR A 220 14.55 18.66 -18.13
C TYR A 220 14.18 18.84 -16.67
N SER A 221 14.88 18.15 -15.76
CA SER A 221 14.66 18.26 -14.32
C SER A 221 16.01 18.47 -13.64
N TYR A 222 16.34 19.73 -13.39
CA TYR A 222 17.41 20.08 -12.46
C TYR A 222 16.88 20.01 -11.04
N LYS A 223 17.65 19.44 -10.12
CA LYS A 223 17.30 19.39 -8.71
C LYS A 223 18.56 19.40 -7.85
N ASP A 224 18.61 20.34 -6.91
CA ASP A 224 19.56 20.34 -5.81
C ASP A 224 18.85 20.01 -4.47
N GLY A 225 19.56 20.14 -3.34
CA GLY A 225 19.00 19.87 -2.02
C GLY A 225 17.78 20.74 -1.66
N ALA A 226 17.73 21.97 -2.17
CA ALA A 226 16.77 23.00 -1.82
C ALA A 226 15.88 23.47 -3.00
N MET A 227 16.25 23.24 -4.26
CA MET A 227 15.51 23.70 -5.44
C MET A 227 15.33 22.60 -6.49
N ALA A 228 14.27 22.71 -7.28
CA ALA A 228 14.13 22.01 -8.55
C ALA A 228 13.59 22.97 -9.60
N PHE A 229 14.18 22.94 -10.79
CA PHE A 229 13.73 23.67 -11.96
C PHE A 229 13.47 22.68 -13.09
N ILE A 230 12.27 22.77 -13.68
CA ILE A 230 11.72 21.72 -14.52
C ILE A 230 11.05 22.35 -15.75
N PRO A 231 11.82 22.79 -16.75
CA PRO A 231 11.26 23.24 -18.02
C PRO A 231 10.75 22.04 -18.82
N SER A 232 9.69 22.26 -19.60
CA SER A 232 9.16 21.30 -20.54
C SER A 232 8.60 21.98 -21.79
N ILE A 233 8.71 21.28 -22.91
CA ILE A 233 8.08 21.63 -24.19
C ILE A 233 7.34 20.41 -24.73
N SER A 234 6.15 20.63 -25.25
CA SER A 234 5.33 19.62 -25.92
C SER A 234 5.36 19.84 -27.43
N LEU A 235 5.48 18.77 -28.22
CA LEU A 235 5.48 18.77 -29.68
C LEU A 235 4.30 17.93 -30.19
N PRO A 236 3.68 18.31 -31.32
CA PRO A 236 4.06 19.40 -32.24
C PRO A 236 3.56 20.79 -31.83
N SER A 237 2.77 20.91 -30.77
CA SER A 237 2.15 22.18 -30.34
C SER A 237 3.17 23.29 -29.99
N ASN A 238 4.43 22.91 -29.74
CA ASN A 238 5.50 23.75 -29.20
C ASN A 238 5.14 24.38 -27.85
N ALA A 239 4.16 23.82 -27.15
CA ALA A 239 3.65 24.41 -25.93
C ALA A 239 4.70 24.34 -24.81
N ALA A 240 5.08 25.49 -24.27
CA ALA A 240 6.18 25.61 -23.32
C ALA A 240 5.67 25.85 -21.89
N SER A 241 6.29 25.20 -20.91
CA SER A 241 5.99 25.40 -19.49
C SER A 241 7.21 25.18 -18.62
N PHE A 242 7.17 25.69 -17.39
CA PHE A 242 8.15 25.31 -16.38
C PHE A 242 7.51 25.11 -15.02
N ALA A 243 8.06 24.18 -14.25
CA ALA A 243 7.81 24.07 -12.83
C ALA A 243 9.06 24.45 -12.02
N PHE A 244 8.86 25.25 -10.99
CA PHE A 244 9.86 25.61 -10.00
C PHE A 244 9.44 25.07 -8.63
N LYS A 245 10.36 24.48 -7.87
CA LYS A 245 10.08 23.98 -6.52
C LYS A 245 11.19 24.42 -5.59
N ARG A 246 10.86 25.15 -4.53
CA ARG A 246 11.81 25.60 -3.48
C ARG A 246 11.45 24.96 -2.16
N ARG A 247 12.42 24.31 -1.52
CA ARG A 247 12.37 23.93 -0.11
C ARG A 247 13.11 25.00 0.68
N PHE A 248 12.42 25.62 1.63
CA PHE A 248 13.03 26.59 2.55
C PHE A 248 13.69 25.88 3.73
N ASN A 249 13.10 24.76 4.16
CA ASN A 249 13.62 23.84 5.17
C ASN A 249 12.91 22.47 4.99
N PRO A 250 13.22 21.43 5.79
CA PRO A 250 12.62 20.10 5.63
C PRO A 250 11.08 20.09 5.68
N SER A 251 10.48 21.02 6.41
CA SER A 251 9.03 21.14 6.59
C SER A 251 8.35 21.98 5.51
N ASN A 252 9.04 22.98 4.97
CA ASN A 252 8.43 24.03 4.14
C ASN A 252 8.88 23.93 2.68
N LYS A 253 7.90 23.82 1.78
CA LYS A 253 8.13 23.74 0.34
C LYS A 253 7.11 24.58 -0.44
N LEU A 254 7.61 25.44 -1.32
CA LEU A 254 6.83 26.09 -2.37
C LEU A 254 7.01 25.33 -3.69
N SER A 255 5.93 25.19 -4.45
CA SER A 255 5.93 24.73 -5.83
C SER A 255 5.18 25.75 -6.67
N TYR A 256 5.73 26.10 -7.81
CA TYR A 256 5.15 27.00 -8.80
C TYR A 256 5.20 26.32 -10.16
N TRP A 257 4.17 26.51 -10.97
CA TRP A 257 4.12 26.06 -12.35
C TRP A 257 3.55 27.18 -13.20
N TYR A 258 4.08 27.33 -14.42
CA TYR A 258 3.64 28.32 -15.39
C TYR A 258 3.66 27.74 -16.80
N ASN A 259 2.60 28.02 -17.54
CA ASN A 259 2.46 27.77 -18.97
C ASN A 259 2.67 29.09 -19.72
N LEU A 260 3.62 29.09 -20.66
CA LEU A 260 4.01 30.29 -21.39
C LEU A 260 2.97 30.70 -22.45
N ASP A 261 2.21 29.74 -22.98
CA ASP A 261 1.26 30.00 -24.06
C ASP A 261 -0.08 30.51 -23.52
N SER A 262 -0.61 29.85 -22.49
CA SER A 262 -1.91 30.23 -21.89
C SER A 262 -1.79 31.30 -20.81
N ASN A 263 -0.58 31.62 -20.36
CA ASN A 263 -0.31 32.42 -19.16
C ASN A 263 -0.90 31.84 -17.85
N TYR A 264 -1.34 30.58 -17.87
CA TYR A 264 -1.81 29.94 -16.65
C TYR A 264 -0.65 29.60 -15.72
N TRP A 265 -0.87 29.80 -14.43
CA TRP A 265 0.04 29.45 -13.37
C TRP A 265 -0.67 28.82 -12.19
N SER A 266 0.08 28.02 -11.44
CA SER A 266 -0.36 27.55 -10.14
C SER A 266 0.77 27.67 -9.13
N ALA A 267 0.41 27.97 -7.88
CA ALA A 267 1.33 28.06 -6.76
C ALA A 267 0.79 27.22 -5.61
N VAL A 268 1.65 26.39 -5.02
CA VAL A 268 1.30 25.50 -3.91
C VAL A 268 2.38 25.59 -2.84
N TYR A 269 1.99 26.06 -1.67
CA TYR A 269 2.74 25.96 -0.45
C TYR A 269 2.39 24.67 0.30
N LYS A 270 3.41 24.00 0.82
CA LYS A 270 3.28 22.83 1.69
C LYS A 270 4.09 23.05 2.95
N HIS A 271 3.43 22.94 4.10
CA HIS A 271 4.06 22.79 5.40
C HIS A 271 3.82 21.37 5.92
N THR A 272 4.86 20.71 6.39
CA THR A 272 4.78 19.37 7.01
C THR A 272 5.30 19.49 8.43
N TYR A 273 4.39 19.33 9.39
CA TYR A 273 4.69 19.31 10.81
C TYR A 273 4.91 17.85 11.21
N GLU A 274 6.17 17.51 11.51
CA GLU A 274 6.61 16.14 11.77
C GLU A 274 6.16 15.17 10.66
N LYS A 275 5.64 13.99 11.03
CA LYS A 275 5.19 12.97 10.06
C LYS A 275 3.67 12.96 9.86
N ASP A 276 2.92 13.34 10.88
CA ASP A 276 1.48 13.10 10.96
C ASP A 276 0.63 14.32 10.67
N PHE A 277 1.23 15.50 10.47
CA PHE A 277 0.49 16.71 10.18
C PHE A 277 1.01 17.40 8.93
N LYS A 278 0.09 17.77 8.03
CA LYS A 278 0.45 18.44 6.79
C LYS A 278 -0.58 19.47 6.42
N PHE A 279 -0.11 20.68 6.18
CA PHE A 279 -0.88 21.77 5.63
C PHE A 279 -0.43 22.03 4.19
N LYS A 280 -1.40 22.24 3.30
CA LYS A 280 -1.15 22.73 1.95
C LYS A 280 -2.10 23.87 1.66
N ALA A 281 -1.61 24.90 1.00
CA ALA A 281 -2.45 25.92 0.41
C ALA A 281 -1.96 26.20 -1.00
N GLY A 282 -2.88 26.49 -1.91
CA GLY A 282 -2.52 26.80 -3.27
C GLY A 282 -3.58 27.60 -4.00
N TYR A 283 -3.18 28.06 -5.18
CA TYR A 283 -4.04 28.71 -6.14
C TYR A 283 -3.71 28.18 -7.53
N ASP A 284 -4.74 28.02 -8.34
CA ASP A 284 -4.64 27.63 -9.74
C ASP A 284 -5.39 28.64 -10.60
N SER A 285 -4.70 29.30 -11.53
CA SER A 285 -5.28 30.36 -12.34
C SER A 285 -6.13 29.84 -13.50
N GLU A 286 -5.94 28.61 -13.95
CA GLU A 286 -6.72 28.03 -15.04
C GLU A 286 -8.17 27.81 -14.60
N VAL A 287 -8.35 27.26 -13.40
CA VAL A 287 -9.66 27.06 -12.76
C VAL A 287 -10.05 28.22 -11.84
N ARG A 288 -9.18 29.22 -11.69
CA ARG A 288 -9.37 30.41 -10.84
C ARG A 288 -9.79 30.06 -9.41
N LEU A 289 -9.12 29.08 -8.81
CA LEU A 289 -9.51 28.46 -7.55
C LEU A 289 -8.39 28.53 -6.51
N GLY A 290 -8.68 29.16 -5.36
CA GLY A 290 -7.87 29.05 -4.16
C GLY A 290 -8.28 27.83 -3.33
N TRP A 291 -7.32 27.14 -2.72
CA TRP A 291 -7.63 26.02 -1.83
C TRP A 291 -6.65 25.91 -0.68
N ALA A 292 -7.12 25.34 0.43
CA ALA A 292 -6.30 24.96 1.56
C ALA A 292 -6.71 23.58 2.05
N SER A 293 -5.76 22.75 2.48
CA SER A 293 -6.03 21.45 3.08
C SER A 293 -5.17 21.19 4.29
N LEU A 294 -5.79 20.58 5.30
CA LEU A 294 -5.16 20.10 6.51
C LEU A 294 -5.31 18.59 6.59
N TRP A 295 -4.21 17.89 6.82
CA TRP A 295 -4.13 16.44 6.92
C TRP A 295 -3.64 16.05 8.31
N ILE A 296 -4.35 15.09 8.91
CA ILE A 296 -4.00 14.41 10.15
C ILE A 296 -3.76 12.93 9.82
N GLY A 297 -2.60 12.43 10.24
CA GLY A 297 -1.98 11.20 9.75
C GLY A 297 -1.28 11.42 8.40
N ASP A 298 -0.16 10.70 8.19
CA ASP A 298 0.60 10.76 6.94
C ASP A 298 -0.30 10.59 5.69
N GLU A 299 -0.27 11.57 4.79
CA GLU A 299 -1.04 11.62 3.51
C GLU A 299 -0.90 10.31 2.73
N ASN A 300 0.32 9.80 2.58
CA ASN A 300 0.61 8.55 1.86
C ASN A 300 0.62 7.32 2.80
N GLY A 301 0.48 7.57 4.10
CA GLY A 301 0.51 6.56 5.13
C GLY A 301 -0.78 5.75 5.21
N LYS A 302 -0.66 4.56 5.79
CA LYS A 302 -1.80 3.68 6.08
C LYS A 302 -2.44 4.15 7.39
N ALA A 303 -3.76 4.08 7.48
CA ALA A 303 -4.47 4.41 8.73
C ALA A 303 -3.90 3.67 9.96
N LYS A 304 -3.36 2.46 9.79
CA LYS A 304 -2.73 1.67 10.87
C LYS A 304 -1.53 2.34 11.56
N THR A 305 -0.82 3.21 10.85
CA THR A 305 0.39 3.88 11.36
C THR A 305 0.10 5.31 11.79
N ALA A 306 -1.11 5.81 11.53
CA ALA A 306 -1.51 7.14 11.94
C ALA A 306 -1.92 7.14 13.42
N PRO A 307 -1.81 8.29 14.11
CA PRO A 307 -2.30 8.44 15.48
C PRO A 307 -3.73 7.94 15.63
N MET A 308 -3.98 7.18 16.70
CA MET A 308 -5.29 6.56 16.98
C MET A 308 -5.84 5.69 15.83
N LYS A 309 -5.00 5.21 14.90
CA LYS A 309 -5.42 4.48 13.69
C LYS A 309 -6.43 5.24 12.82
N MET A 310 -6.34 6.57 12.81
CA MET A 310 -7.29 7.47 12.14
C MET A 310 -6.57 8.44 11.21
N LYS A 311 -7.17 8.73 10.05
CA LYS A 311 -6.76 9.80 9.15
C LYS A 311 -7.90 10.77 8.96
N VAL A 312 -7.58 12.05 8.97
CA VAL A 312 -8.56 13.11 8.72
C VAL A 312 -7.98 14.06 7.69
N GLN A 313 -8.80 14.49 6.76
CA GLN A 313 -8.49 15.53 5.79
C GLN A 313 -9.59 16.57 5.85
N PHE A 314 -9.21 17.83 5.91
CA PHE A 314 -10.08 18.98 5.64
C PHE A 314 -9.58 19.67 4.38
N MET A 315 -10.47 20.12 3.52
CA MET A 315 -10.16 20.89 2.32
C MET A 315 -11.17 22.02 2.15
N LEU A 316 -10.69 23.25 2.13
CA LEU A 316 -11.45 24.43 1.75
C LEU A 316 -11.12 24.79 0.30
N GLN A 317 -12.13 25.01 -0.52
CA GLN A 317 -12.02 25.52 -1.87
C GLN A 317 -12.78 26.85 -1.96
N VAL A 318 -12.15 27.87 -2.55
CA VAL A 318 -12.66 29.23 -2.66
C VAL A 318 -12.47 29.70 -4.11
N PRO A 319 -13.54 29.72 -4.92
CA PRO A 319 -13.49 30.27 -6.27
C PRO A 319 -13.17 31.76 -6.23
N GLN A 320 -12.32 32.23 -7.15
CA GLN A 320 -11.92 33.64 -7.21
C GLN A 320 -13.09 34.57 -7.52
N ASP A 321 -14.00 34.13 -8.40
CA ASP A 321 -15.12 34.94 -8.88
C ASP A 321 -16.32 34.96 -7.95
N ASP A 322 -16.47 33.92 -7.12
CA ASP A 322 -17.62 33.79 -6.22
C ASP A 322 -17.22 33.15 -4.88
N ILE A 323 -16.82 33.99 -3.93
CA ILE A 323 -16.47 33.56 -2.57
C ILE A 323 -17.67 32.90 -1.87
N LYS A 324 -18.92 33.24 -2.23
CA LYS A 324 -20.10 32.63 -1.59
C LYS A 324 -20.28 31.17 -1.97
N SER A 325 -19.72 30.75 -3.11
CA SER A 325 -19.67 29.36 -3.55
C SER A 325 -18.54 28.53 -2.91
N SER A 326 -17.88 29.05 -1.87
CA SER A 326 -16.83 28.31 -1.16
C SER A 326 -17.35 27.00 -0.56
N VAL A 327 -16.57 25.93 -0.71
CA VAL A 327 -16.92 24.58 -0.22
C VAL A 327 -15.89 24.09 0.78
N LEU A 328 -16.37 23.60 1.93
CA LEU A 328 -15.57 22.85 2.88
C LEU A 328 -15.87 21.36 2.74
N MET A 329 -14.88 20.59 2.34
CA MET A 329 -14.91 19.14 2.30
C MET A 329 -14.08 18.55 3.43
N PHE A 330 -14.48 17.39 3.93
CA PHE A 330 -13.70 16.62 4.87
C PHE A 330 -13.85 15.12 4.62
N ARG A 331 -12.77 14.40 4.87
CA ARG A 331 -12.71 12.95 4.77
C ARG A 331 -12.15 12.38 6.06
N VAL A 332 -12.84 11.41 6.65
CA VAL A 332 -12.43 10.76 7.91
C VAL A 332 -12.33 9.27 7.68
N LYS A 333 -11.18 8.68 7.98
CA LYS A 333 -10.94 7.25 7.86
C LYS A 333 -10.46 6.68 9.17
N LYS A 334 -11.18 5.71 9.72
CA LYS A 334 -10.85 5.04 10.97
C LYS A 334 -10.68 3.55 10.77
N ARG A 335 -9.67 2.96 11.42
CA ARG A 335 -9.43 1.52 11.45
C ARG A 335 -9.56 0.98 12.87
N TRP A 336 -10.22 -0.17 12.98
CA TRP A 336 -10.29 -1.00 14.17
C TRP A 336 -9.70 -2.39 13.86
N ASP A 337 -8.91 -2.91 14.79
CA ASP A 337 -8.40 -4.27 14.75
C ASP A 337 -9.04 -5.00 15.93
N ILE A 338 -9.87 -6.00 15.62
CA ILE A 338 -10.65 -6.79 16.57
C ILE A 338 -9.98 -8.17 16.64
N LEU A 339 -9.66 -8.63 17.86
CA LEU A 339 -9.01 -9.91 18.13
C LEU A 339 -10.04 -11.00 18.47
#